data_AF-A0A437AHA3-F1
#
_entry.id   AF-A0A437AHA3-F1
#
_cell.length_a   1.000
_cell.length_b   1.000
_cell.length_c   1.000
_cell.angle_alpha   90.00
_cell.angle_beta   90.00
_cell.angle_gamma   90.00
#
_symmetry.space_group_name_H-M   'P 1'
#
loop_
_entity.id
_entity.type
_entity.pdbx_description
1 polymer ?
#
loop_
_entity_poly.entity_id
_entity_poly.type
_entity_poly.pdbx_seq_one_letter_code
_entity_poly.pdbx_strand_id
1 'polypeptide(L)'
;MNNNLSQQSNSYLDLTLLHETSSELASSKYPIKKTTLKIQFVKHCQLNKINTFLITVIRKVGMFYSAFDQSTYFLLKSKENLLPNKKYLIYGKVNHKKIYLVYAGFVELINYKKILHELL
;
A
#
# COMPACT_ATOMS: atom_id res chain seq x y z
N MET A 1 -7.49 38.03 -38.60
CA MET A 1 -6.96 36.70 -38.98
C MET A 1 -6.76 35.91 -37.70
N ASN A 2 -7.43 34.75 -37.64
CA ASN A 2 -7.35 33.77 -36.56
C ASN A 2 -5.92 33.25 -36.38
N ASN A 3 -5.53 32.93 -35.15
CA ASN A 3 -5.42 31.52 -34.74
C ASN A 3 -5.20 31.39 -33.22
N ASN A 4 -6.24 30.87 -32.57
CA ASN A 4 -6.18 30.16 -31.31
C ASN A 4 -5.10 29.07 -31.38
N LEU A 5 -4.20 29.03 -30.41
CA LEU A 5 -3.54 27.80 -29.97
C LEU A 5 -3.60 27.77 -28.46
N SER A 6 -4.70 27.18 -27.98
CA SER A 6 -4.84 26.63 -26.64
C SER A 6 -3.66 25.73 -26.32
N GLN A 7 -2.73 26.21 -25.49
CA GLN A 7 -1.81 25.32 -24.80
C GLN A 7 -2.64 24.53 -23.78
N GLN A 8 -3.10 23.35 -24.21
CA GLN A 8 -3.54 22.29 -23.31
C GLN A 8 -2.41 22.06 -22.30
N SER A 9 -2.64 22.49 -21.06
CA SER A 9 -1.88 22.05 -19.91
C SER A 9 -2.12 20.56 -19.73
N ASN A 10 -1.40 19.74 -20.49
CA ASN A 10 -1.27 18.32 -20.21
C ASN A 10 -0.64 18.24 -18.82
N SER A 11 -1.48 17.96 -17.83
CA SER A 11 -1.07 17.54 -16.51
C SER A 11 -0.30 16.23 -16.68
N TYR A 12 1.00 16.35 -16.94
CA TYR A 12 1.97 15.32 -16.61
C TYR A 12 1.89 15.19 -15.09
N LEU A 13 0.91 14.41 -14.64
CA LEU A 13 0.86 13.89 -13.29
C LEU A 13 2.15 13.08 -13.18
N ASP A 14 3.14 13.65 -12.49
CA ASP A 14 4.51 13.16 -12.48
C ASP A 14 4.50 11.68 -12.06
N LEU A 15 4.63 10.79 -13.04
CA LEU A 15 4.53 9.34 -12.86
C LEU A 15 5.65 8.83 -11.94
N THR A 16 6.75 9.58 -11.86
CA THR A 16 7.87 9.36 -10.94
C THR A 16 7.42 9.43 -9.49
N LEU A 17 6.63 10.45 -9.13
CA LEU A 17 6.06 10.63 -7.79
C LEU A 17 5.10 9.49 -7.40
N LEU A 18 4.36 8.94 -8.36
CA LEU A 18 3.50 7.77 -8.09
C LEU A 18 4.33 6.50 -7.81
N HIS A 19 5.46 6.35 -8.49
CA HIS A 19 6.37 5.22 -8.31
C HIS A 19 7.13 5.27 -6.97
N GLU A 20 7.43 6.48 -6.47
CA GLU A 20 8.04 6.67 -5.15
C GLU A 20 7.06 6.43 -3.99
N THR A 21 5.75 6.55 -4.26
CA THR A 21 4.71 6.48 -3.22
C THR A 21 3.98 5.14 -3.17
N SER A 22 4.19 4.28 -4.17
CA SER A 22 3.54 2.98 -4.28
C SER A 22 4.29 2.01 -5.20
N SER A 23 4.11 0.71 -4.99
CA SER A 23 4.48 -0.34 -5.93
C SER A 23 3.24 -0.85 -6.66
N GLU A 24 3.27 -0.84 -7.99
CA GLU A 24 2.17 -1.33 -8.84
C GLU A 24 2.62 -2.57 -9.61
N LEU A 25 1.86 -3.65 -9.52
CA LEU A 25 2.06 -4.85 -10.34
C LEU A 25 0.91 -4.96 -11.34
N ALA A 26 1.22 -4.99 -12.63
CA ALA A 26 0.26 -5.19 -13.70
C ALA A 26 0.41 -6.60 -14.28
N SER A 27 -0.66 -7.40 -14.27
CA SER A 27 -0.67 -8.71 -14.93
C SER A 27 -0.68 -8.55 -16.45
N SER A 28 0.17 -9.30 -17.14
CA SER A 28 0.24 -9.40 -18.62
C SER A 28 -0.58 -10.57 -19.18
N LYS A 29 -1.19 -11.40 -18.31
CA LYS A 29 -1.71 -12.73 -18.69
C LYS A 29 -3.13 -12.73 -19.27
N TYR A 30 -3.87 -11.60 -19.23
CA TYR A 30 -5.26 -11.54 -19.71
C TYR A 30 -5.56 -10.28 -20.54
N PRO A 31 -6.35 -10.37 -21.65
CA PRO A 31 -6.54 -9.26 -22.59
C PRO A 31 -7.52 -8.17 -22.13
N ILE A 32 -8.20 -8.31 -20.98
CA ILE A 32 -9.23 -7.38 -20.51
C ILE A 32 -9.04 -7.05 -19.02
N LYS A 33 -9.25 -5.75 -18.70
CA LYS A 33 -9.09 -5.03 -17.41
C LYS A 33 -8.15 -5.70 -16.42
N LYS A 34 -6.88 -5.30 -16.53
CA LYS A 34 -5.80 -5.50 -15.57
C LYS A 34 -6.31 -5.24 -14.13
N THR A 35 -6.39 -6.28 -13.32
CA THR A 35 -6.48 -6.12 -11.87
C THR A 35 -5.15 -5.55 -11.40
N THR A 36 -5.10 -4.23 -11.20
CA THR A 36 -3.88 -3.57 -10.72
C THR A 36 -3.84 -3.67 -9.20
N LEU A 37 -2.91 -4.46 -8.66
CA LEU A 37 -2.62 -4.43 -7.23
C LEU A 37 -1.72 -3.22 -6.96
N LYS A 38 -2.28 -2.21 -6.30
CA LYS A 38 -1.54 -1.03 -5.86
C LYS A 38 -1.20 -1.15 -4.38
N ILE A 39 0.07 -1.38 -4.09
CA ILE A 39 0.59 -1.39 -2.71
C ILE A 39 1.11 0.01 -2.43
N GLN A 40 0.53 0.69 -1.44
CA GLN A 40 0.98 2.01 -1.04
C GLN A 40 1.95 1.94 0.13
N PHE A 41 2.73 3.00 0.29
CA PHE A 41 3.56 3.21 1.46
C PHE A 41 2.86 4.08 2.50
N VAL A 42 2.87 3.64 3.76
CA VAL A 42 2.18 4.26 4.91
C VAL A 42 2.53 5.74 5.05
N LYS A 43 3.79 6.12 4.84
CA LYS A 43 4.26 7.50 4.92
C LYS A 43 3.56 8.43 3.92
N HIS A 44 3.20 7.90 2.75
CA HIS A 44 2.71 8.67 1.60
C HIS A 44 1.18 8.61 1.42
N CYS A 45 0.48 7.88 2.29
CA CYS A 45 -0.97 7.74 2.16
C CYS A 45 -1.73 9.02 2.49
N GLN A 46 -2.89 9.12 1.86
CA GLN A 46 -3.93 10.05 2.27
C GLN A 46 -4.59 9.56 3.55
N LEU A 47 -4.86 10.49 4.48
CA LEU A 47 -5.54 10.19 5.73
C LEU A 47 -6.94 9.63 5.48
N ASN A 48 -7.34 8.67 6.32
CA ASN A 48 -8.65 8.04 6.34
C ASN A 48 -9.09 7.33 5.04
N LYS A 49 -8.20 7.19 4.06
CA LYS A 49 -8.46 6.39 2.85
C LYS A 49 -8.01 4.96 3.03
N ILE A 50 -8.82 4.04 2.52
CA ILE A 50 -8.48 2.62 2.50
C ILE A 50 -7.46 2.36 1.39
N ASN A 51 -6.33 1.77 1.76
CA ASN A 51 -5.26 1.40 0.85
C ASN A 51 -4.71 0.03 1.25
N THR A 52 -3.93 -0.56 0.34
CA THR A 52 -3.22 -1.82 0.58
C THR A 52 -1.79 -1.54 1.02
N PHE A 53 -1.34 -2.23 2.06
CA PHE A 53 0.02 -2.14 2.60
C PHE A 53 0.66 -3.51 2.65
N LEU A 54 1.94 -3.58 2.26
CA LEU A 54 2.78 -4.73 2.56
C LEU A 54 3.68 -4.37 3.73
N ILE A 55 3.50 -5.07 4.85
CA ILE A 55 4.10 -4.66 6.12
C ILE A 55 4.81 -5.83 6.81
N THR A 56 5.68 -5.51 7.75
CA THR A 56 6.26 -6.48 8.69
C THR A 56 5.86 -6.11 10.11
N VAL A 57 5.28 -7.08 10.84
CA VAL A 57 4.95 -6.90 12.26
C VAL A 57 6.21 -7.15 13.09
N ILE A 58 6.54 -6.23 13.99
CA ILE A 58 7.70 -6.34 14.88
C ILE A 58 7.30 -7.06 16.17
N ARG A 59 6.32 -6.50 16.89
CA ARG A 59 5.86 -7.02 18.20
C ARG A 59 4.50 -6.45 18.58
N LYS A 60 3.82 -7.10 19.52
CA LYS A 60 2.62 -6.57 20.17
C LYS A 60 3.01 -5.53 21.23
N VAL A 61 2.30 -4.41 21.29
CA VAL A 61 2.48 -3.30 22.24
C VAL A 61 1.09 -2.92 22.77
N GLY A 62 0.71 -3.51 23.91
CA GLY A 62 -0.64 -3.37 24.45
C GLY A 62 -1.71 -3.89 23.49
N MET A 63 -2.64 -3.02 23.10
CA MET A 63 -3.70 -3.33 22.13
C MET A 63 -3.29 -3.13 20.66
N PHE A 64 -2.05 -2.72 20.41
CA PHE A 64 -1.53 -2.41 19.08
C PHE A 64 -0.37 -3.35 18.74
N TYR A 65 0.08 -3.28 17.49
CA TYR A 65 1.31 -3.88 17.03
C TYR A 65 2.25 -2.77 16.56
N SER A 66 3.53 -2.86 16.93
CA SER A 66 4.57 -2.09 16.26
C SER A 66 4.88 -2.77 14.94
N ALA A 67 4.90 -2.02 13.86
CA ALA A 67 5.11 -2.54 12.51
C ALA A 67 5.91 -1.54 11.67
N PHE A 68 6.36 -1.99 10.50
CA PHE A 68 6.99 -1.12 9.52
C PHE A 68 6.67 -1.59 8.10
N ASP A 69 6.76 -0.64 7.17
CA ASP A 69 6.91 -0.90 5.75
C ASP A 69 8.24 -0.31 5.28
N GLN A 70 8.51 -0.30 3.98
CA GLN A 70 9.76 0.24 3.44
C GLN A 70 9.93 1.76 3.67
N SER A 71 8.86 2.47 4.03
CA SER A 71 8.84 3.93 4.15
C SER A 71 8.93 4.45 5.58
N THR A 72 8.35 3.74 6.56
CA THR A 72 8.29 4.20 7.95
C THR A 72 7.92 3.09 8.94
N TYR A 73 8.25 3.33 10.22
CA TYR A 73 7.65 2.63 11.35
C TYR A 73 6.29 3.22 11.71
N PHE A 74 5.40 2.39 12.26
CA PHE A 74 4.04 2.79 12.59
C PHE A 74 3.39 1.87 13.63
N LEU A 75 2.26 2.32 14.19
CA LEU A 75 1.41 1.50 15.04
C LEU A 75 0.25 0.93 14.23
N LEU A 76 -0.03 -0.35 14.43
CA LEU A 76 -1.10 -1.08 13.76
C LEU A 76 -2.14 -1.54 14.77
N LYS A 77 -3.39 -1.17 14.54
CA LYS A 77 -4.56 -1.76 15.21
C LYS A 77 -5.18 -2.80 14.30
N SER A 78 -5.23 -4.04 14.75
CA SER A 78 -5.91 -5.14 14.08
C SER A 78 -6.86 -5.84 15.06
N LYS A 79 -7.96 -6.41 14.55
CA LYS A 79 -8.82 -7.32 15.31
C LYS A 79 -8.22 -8.72 15.43
N GLU A 80 -7.36 -9.07 14.47
CA GLU A 80 -6.72 -10.38 14.40
C GLU A 80 -5.46 -10.43 15.26
N ASN A 81 -5.11 -11.64 15.72
CA ASN A 81 -3.85 -11.87 16.41
C ASN A 81 -2.73 -12.07 15.38
N LEU A 82 -1.82 -11.10 15.32
CA LEU A 82 -0.72 -11.12 14.35
C LEU A 82 0.55 -11.66 14.99
N LEU A 83 1.30 -12.45 14.21
CA LEU A 83 2.55 -13.04 14.64
C LEU A 83 3.70 -12.04 14.43
N PRO A 84 4.56 -11.83 15.44
CA PRO A 84 5.82 -11.10 15.30
C PRO A 84 6.70 -11.66 14.18
N ASN A 85 7.49 -10.79 13.56
CA ASN A 85 8.46 -11.10 12.50
C ASN A 85 7.86 -11.76 11.25
N LYS A 86 6.56 -11.56 11.01
CA LYS A 86 5.87 -12.02 9.80
C LYS A 86 5.44 -10.85 8.93
N LYS A 87 5.39 -11.11 7.62
CA LYS A 87 4.90 -10.14 6.64
C LYS A 87 3.43 -10.36 6.35
N TYR A 88 2.71 -9.26 6.28
CA TYR A 88 1.27 -9.24 6.05
C TYR A 88 0.92 -8.29 4.92
N LEU A 89 -0.06 -8.68 4.12
CA LEU A 89 -0.82 -7.76 3.30
C LEU A 89 -1.96 -7.22 4.17
N ILE A 90 -2.11 -5.90 4.20
CA ILE A 90 -3.14 -5.24 5.00
C ILE A 90 -3.98 -4.36 4.09
N TYR A 91 -5.29 -4.50 4.22
CA TYR A 91 -6.25 -3.55 3.68
C TYR A 91 -6.74 -2.67 4.83
N GLY A 92 -6.36 -1.40 4.83
CA GLY A 92 -6.56 -0.54 5.99
C GLY A 92 -6.40 0.93 5.68
N LYS A 93 -6.50 1.77 6.72
CA LYS A 93 -6.38 3.23 6.59
C LYS A 93 -5.47 3.83 7.65
N VAL A 94 -4.76 4.89 7.27
CA VAL A 94 -3.96 5.71 8.19
C VAL A 94 -4.87 6.77 8.79
N ASN A 95 -5.06 6.76 10.11
CA ASN A 95 -5.92 7.74 10.80
C ASN A 95 -5.13 8.91 11.41
N HIS A 96 -3.88 8.68 11.85
CA HIS A 96 -3.08 9.70 12.51
C HIS A 96 -1.67 9.73 11.93
N LYS A 97 -1.21 10.87 11.40
CA LYS A 97 0.12 10.98 10.76
C LYS A 97 1.29 11.15 11.72
N LYS A 98 1.09 11.72 12.93
CA LYS A 98 2.20 11.99 13.86
C LYS A 98 2.95 10.71 14.30
N ILE A 99 2.22 9.61 14.47
CA ILE A 99 2.73 8.30 14.86
C ILE A 99 2.43 7.22 13.82
N TYR A 100 1.80 7.60 12.70
CA TYR A 100 1.23 6.71 11.70
C TYR A 100 0.37 5.60 12.35
N LEU A 101 -0.82 5.93 12.85
CA LEU A 101 -1.73 4.88 13.34
C LEU A 101 -2.53 4.29 12.18
N VAL A 102 -2.27 3.02 11.87
CA VAL A 102 -2.96 2.24 10.84
C VAL A 102 -4.05 1.39 11.48
N TYR A 103 -5.27 1.47 10.94
CA TYR A 103 -6.36 0.58 11.28
C TYR A 103 -6.54 -0.45 10.18
N ALA A 104 -6.29 -1.72 10.48
CA ALA A 104 -6.55 -2.82 9.57
C ALA A 104 -8.03 -3.16 9.55
N GLY A 105 -8.62 -3.15 8.35
CA GLY A 105 -9.94 -3.74 8.10
C GLY A 105 -9.85 -5.22 7.73
N PHE A 106 -8.81 -5.58 6.96
CA PHE A 106 -8.49 -6.95 6.56
C PHE A 106 -6.98 -7.19 6.64
N VAL A 107 -6.58 -8.39 7.06
CA VAL A 107 -5.18 -8.79 7.16
C VAL A 107 -4.99 -10.18 6.56
N GLU A 108 -3.93 -10.35 5.78
CA GLU A 108 -3.56 -11.64 5.20
C GLU A 108 -2.07 -11.91 5.42
N LEU A 109 -1.74 -13.08 5.97
CA LEU A 109 -0.35 -13.52 6.11
C LEU A 109 0.22 -13.87 4.73
N ILE A 110 1.35 -13.27 4.36
CA ILE A 110 2.01 -13.57 3.09
C ILE A 110 2.49 -15.02 3.08
N ASN A 111 1.99 -15.81 2.12
CA ASN A 111 2.42 -17.17 1.87
C ASN A 111 3.41 -17.23 0.70
N TYR A 112 4.70 -17.15 1.00
CA TYR A 112 5.76 -17.19 -0.01
C TYR A 112 5.78 -18.48 -0.82
N LYS A 113 5.39 -19.63 -0.23
CA LYS A 113 5.36 -20.91 -0.97
C LYS A 113 4.32 -20.88 -2.08
N LYS A 114 3.14 -20.33 -1.77
CA LYS A 114 2.07 -20.14 -2.77
C LYS A 114 2.52 -19.18 -3.86
N ILE A 115 3.09 -18.03 -3.49
CA ILE A 115 3.60 -17.04 -4.45
C ILE A 115 4.67 -17.65 -5.36
N LEU A 116 5.62 -18.41 -4.81
CA LEU A 116 6.66 -19.06 -5.59
C LEU A 116 6.07 -20.07 -6.58
N HIS A 117 5.08 -20.87 -6.16
CA HIS A 117 4.40 -21.81 -7.04
C HIS A 117 3.61 -21.12 -8.16
N GLU A 118 3.08 -19.91 -7.93
CA GLU A 118 2.39 -19.16 -9.00
C GLU A 118 3.36 -18.53 -10.02
N LEU A 119 4.65 -18.43 -9.66
CA LEU A 119 5.71 -17.84 -10.50
C LEU A 119 6.52 -18.86 -11.30
N LEU A 120 6.63 -20.11 -10.82
CA LEU A 120 7.34 -21.22 -11.45
C LEU A 120 6.40 -22.06 -12.32
#